data_AF-A0AA49EHZ7-F1
#
_entry.id   AF-A0AA49EHZ7-F1
#
_cell.length_a   1.000
_cell.length_b   1.000
_cell.length_c   1.000
_cell.angle_alpha   90.00
_cell.angle_beta   90.00
_cell.angle_gamma   90.00
#
_symmetry.space_group_name_H-M   'P 1'
#
loop_
_entity.id
_entity.type
_entity.pdbx_description
1 polymer ?
#
loop_
_entity_poly.entity_id
_entity_poly.type
_entity_poly.pdbx_seq_one_letter_code
_entity_poly.pdbx_strand_id
1 'polypeptide(L)' 'MSLISRFISEQGKILSRRVNRLTLKQQRLITIAIKQARILSLLPFLNNERLFKNKKSESIPRTRITRPRKKK' A
#
# COMPACT_ATOMS: atom_id res chain seq x y z
N MET A 1 -15.04 -6.43 -11.69
CA MET A 1 -14.31 -5.83 -10.54
C MET A 1 -15.26 -5.67 -9.37
N SER A 2 -15.00 -6.33 -8.23
CA SER A 2 -15.89 -6.29 -7.05
C SER A 2 -15.88 -4.89 -6.41
N LEU A 3 -17.06 -4.38 -6.04
CA LEU A 3 -17.24 -3.05 -5.42
C LEU A 3 -16.41 -2.89 -4.12
N ILE A 4 -16.16 -4.01 -3.43
CA ILE A 4 -15.42 -4.06 -2.16
C ILE A 4 -13.92 -3.84 -2.35
N SER A 5 -13.34 -4.27 -3.48
CA SER A 5 -11.89 -4.13 -3.71
C SER A 5 -11.44 -2.67 -3.85
N ARG A 6 -12.37 -1.75 -4.15
CA ARG A 6 -12.09 -0.31 -4.22
C ARG A 6 -11.84 0.33 -2.84
N PHE A 7 -12.28 -0.31 -1.75
CA PHE A 7 -12.16 0.21 -0.39
C PHE A 7 -10.95 -0.36 0.37
N ILE A 8 -10.11 -1.14 -0.31
CA ILE A 8 -8.86 -1.66 0.22
C ILE A 8 -7.68 -1.06 -0.55
N SER A 9 -6.58 -0.86 0.15
CA SER A 9 -5.29 -0.54 -0.46
C SER A 9 -4.72 -1.75 -1.20
N GLU A 10 -3.75 -1.51 -2.08
CA GLU A 10 -2.95 -2.54 -2.75
C GLU A 10 -2.30 -3.52 -1.74
N GLN A 11 -1.97 -3.05 -0.54
CA GLN A 11 -1.41 -3.86 0.56
C GLN A 11 -2.44 -4.78 1.23
N GLY A 12 -3.71 -4.70 0.83
CA GLY A 12 -4.82 -5.40 1.46
C GLY A 12 -5.42 -4.67 2.66
N LYS A 13 -4.90 -3.52 3.12
CA LYS A 13 -5.43 -2.76 4.28
C LYS A 13 -6.73 -2.02 3.94
N ILE A 14 -7.65 -1.92 4.91
CA ILE A 14 -8.91 -1.17 4.75
C ILE A 14 -8.62 0.34 4.74
N LEU A 15 -9.14 1.05 3.74
CA LEU A 15 -8.99 2.50 3.65
C LEU A 15 -9.86 3.22 4.68
N SER A 16 -9.36 4.34 5.20
CA SER A 16 -10.10 5.14 6.16
C SER A 16 -11.32 5.83 5.53
N ARG A 17 -12.34 6.11 6.35
CA ARG A 17 -13.55 6.84 5.91
C ARG A 17 -13.24 8.16 5.20
N ARG A 18 -12.22 8.89 5.67
CA ARG A 18 -11.81 10.20 5.11
C ARG A 18 -11.32 10.06 3.66
N VAL A 19 -10.62 8.98 3.37
CA VAL A 19 -10.14 8.67 2.01
C VAL A 19 -11.31 8.25 1.12
N ASN A 20 -12.18 7.37 1.63
CA ASN A 20 -13.33 6.85 0.87
C ASN A 20 -14.46 7.87 0.69
N ARG A 21 -14.49 8.96 1.47
CA ARG A 21 -15.54 9.99 1.49
C ARG A 21 -16.96 9.41 1.66
N LEU A 22 -17.09 8.48 2.61
CA LEU A 22 -18.36 7.83 2.94
C LEU A 22 -18.97 8.35 4.23
N THR A 23 -20.27 8.10 4.38
CA THR A 23 -20.96 8.25 5.66
C THR A 23 -20.45 7.24 6.69
N LEU A 24 -20.65 7.53 7.97
CA LEU A 24 -20.23 6.63 9.05
C LEU A 24 -20.92 5.26 8.97
N LYS A 25 -22.23 5.25 8.65
CA LYS A 25 -23.03 4.03 8.52
C LYS A 25 -22.51 3.14 7.39
N GLN A 26 -22.25 3.70 6.21
CA GLN A 26 -21.70 2.97 5.08
C GLN A 26 -20.31 2.38 5.39
N GLN A 27 -19.42 3.17 6.01
CA GLN A 27 -18.08 2.67 6.38
C GLN A 27 -18.16 1.49 7.35
N ARG A 28 -19.08 1.51 8.32
CA ARG A 28 -19.30 0.38 9.25
C ARG A 28 -19.71 -0.88 8.50
N LEU A 29 -20.68 -0.77 7.60
CA LEU A 29 -21.14 -1.89 6.77
C LEU A 29 -20.02 -2.47 5.91
N ILE A 30 -19.25 -1.60 5.22
CA ILE A 30 -18.11 -2.02 4.40
C ILE A 30 -17.03 -2.71 5.24
N THR A 31 -16.75 -2.19 6.43
CA THR A 31 -15.74 -2.79 7.32
C THR A 31 -16.14 -4.20 7.76
N ILE A 32 -17.42 -4.42 8.06
CA ILE A 32 -17.96 -5.74 8.39
C ILE A 32 -17.85 -6.68 7.19
N ALA A 33 -18.29 -6.24 6.01
CA ALA A 33 -18.22 -7.04 4.79
C ALA A 33 -16.79 -7.44 4.42
N ILE A 34 -15.82 -6.52 4.51
CA ILE A 34 -14.40 -6.82 4.24
C ILE A 34 -13.85 -7.84 5.24
N LYS A 35 -14.20 -7.73 6.52
CA LYS A 35 -13.76 -8.68 7.54
C LYS A 35 -14.34 -10.08 7.28
N GLN A 36 -15.62 -10.18 6.93
CA GLN A 36 -16.25 -11.44 6.55
C GLN A 36 -15.58 -12.05 5.32
N ALA A 37 -15.36 -11.26 4.27
CA ALA A 37 -14.68 -11.71 3.06
C ALA A 37 -13.25 -12.23 3.32
N ARG A 38 -12.51 -11.62 4.25
CA ARG A 38 -11.18 -12.11 4.66
C ARG A 38 -11.23 -13.45 5.40
N ILE A 39 -12.22 -13.64 6.29
CA ILE A 39 -12.41 -14.93 6.96
C ILE A 39 -12.73 -16.03 5.94
N LEU A 40 -13.52 -15.70 4.92
CA LEU A 40 -13.85 -16.59 3.80
C LEU A 40 -12.73 -16.72 2.76
N SER A 41 -11.54 -16.17 3.01
CA SER A 41 -10.39 -16.19 2.10
C SER A 41 -10.64 -15.56 0.72
N LEU A 42 -11.68 -14.73 0.57
CA LEU A 42 -11.97 -13.98 -0.65
C LEU A 42 -11.05 -12.76 -0.82
N LEU A 43 -10.47 -12.27 0.29
CA LEU A 43 -9.56 -11.14 0.32
C LEU A 43 -8.34 -11.45 1.19
N PRO A 44 -7.14 -11.01 0.79
CA PRO A 44 -5.92 -11.22 1.57
C PRO A 44 -5.87 -10.29 2.80
N PHE A 45 -5.19 -10.77 3.86
CA PHE A 45 -4.88 -9.95 5.04
C PHE A 45 -3.72 -9.00 4.79
N LEU A 46 -2.71 -9.45 4.03
CA LEU A 46 -1.49 -8.72 3.69
C LEU A 46 -1.05 -9.08 2.27
N ASN A 47 -0.79 -8.06 1.45
CA ASN A 47 -0.12 -8.23 0.15
C ASN A 47 1.33 -7.77 0.28
N ASN A 48 2.26 -8.72 0.14
CA ASN A 48 3.70 -8.52 0.35
C ASN A 48 4.42 -7.96 -0.88
N GLU A 49 3.79 -7.02 -1.60
CA GLU A 49 4.36 -6.35 -2.79
C GLU A 49 5.74 -5.73 -2.53
N ARG A 50 5.97 -5.21 -1.31
CA ARG A 50 7.24 -4.55 -0.94
C ARG A 50 8.41 -5.50 -0.76
N LEU A 51 8.18 -6.79 -0.46
CA LEU A 51 9.29 -7.75 -0.37
C LEU A 51 9.96 -7.96 -1.74
N PHE A 52 9.23 -7.76 -2.85
CA PHE A 52 9.77 -7.96 -4.20
C PHE A 52 10.49 -6.73 -4.76
N LYS A 53 10.21 -5.51 -4.27
CA LYS A 53 10.88 -4.28 -4.75
C LYS A 53 12.30 -4.15 -4.21
N ASN A 54 12.59 -4.70 -3.03
CA ASN A 54 13.91 -4.61 -2.39
C ASN A 54 14.95 -5.55 -2.99
N LYS A 55 14.57 -6.52 -3.85
CA LYS A 55 15.52 -7.40 -4.55
C LYS A 55 16.08 -6.80 -5.86
N LYS A 56 15.50 -5.72 -6.38
CA LYS A 56 15.95 -5.12 -7.66
C LYS A 56 16.98 -4.00 -7.51
N SER A 57 17.34 -3.62 -6.28
CA SER A 57 18.45 -2.69 -6.02
C SER A 57 19.74 -3.44 -5.75
N GLU A 58 20.17 -4.29 -6.69
CA GLU A 58 21.58 -4.67 -6.76
C GLU A 58 22.32 -3.62 -7.61
N SER A 59 23.36 -3.05 -6.98
CA SER A 59 24.52 -2.34 -7.54
C SER A 59 24.31 -1.28 -8.65
N ILE A 60 24.00 -0.04 -8.25
CA ILE A 60 24.51 1.15 -9.00
C ILE A 60 25.69 1.71 -8.19
N PRO A 61 26.94 1.67 -8.68
CA PRO A 61 28.06 2.24 -7.95
C PRO A 61 27.87 3.76 -7.86
N ARG A 62 27.80 4.29 -6.63
CA ARG A 62 27.83 5.74 -6.39
C ARG A 62 29.20 6.27 -6.84
N THR A 63 29.28 6.85 -8.02
CA THR A 63 30.43 7.68 -8.42
C THR A 63 30.53 8.86 -7.45
N ARG A 64 31.60 8.87 -6.64
CA ARG A 64 31.93 9.95 -5.71
C ARG A 64 32.36 11.16 -6.53
N ILE A 65 31.46 12.11 -6.77
CA ILE A 65 31.83 13.40 -7.37
C ILE A 65 32.67 14.17 -6.34
N THR A 66 33.99 14.21 -6.55
CA THR A 66 34.90 15.08 -5.82
C THR A 66 34.69 16.51 -6.33
N ARG A 67 34.16 17.39 -5.47
CA ARG A 67 34.04 18.82 -5.77
C ARG A 67 35.44 19.45 -5.71
N PRO A 68 35.94 20.14 -6.76
CA PRO A 68 37.21 20.84 -6.65
C PRO A 68 37.03 22.08 -5.78
N ARG A 69 37.89 22.21 -4.77
CA ARG A 69 37.94 23.34 -3.85
C ARG A 69 38.43 24.57 -4.63
N LYS A 70 37.59 25.57 -4.86
CA LYS A 70 38.02 26.87 -5.41
C LYS A 70 39.00 27.52 -4.41
N LYS A 71 40.25 27.70 -4.81
CA LYS A 71 41.21 28.55 -4.10
C LYS A 71 40.83 30.02 -4.36
N LYS A 72 40.67 30.77 -3.27
CA LYS A 72 40.77 32.24 -3.27
C LYS A 72 42.16 32.59 -2.80
#